data_AF-A0A496DZN1-F1
#
_entry.id   AF-A0A496DZN1-F1
#
_cell.length_a   1.000
_cell.length_b   1.000
_cell.length_c   1.000
_cell.angle_alpha   90.00
_cell.angle_beta   90.00
_cell.angle_gamma   90.00
#
_symmetry.space_group_name_H-M   'P 1'
#
loop_
_entity.id
_entity.type
_entity.pdbx_description
1 polymer ?
#
loop_
_entity_poly.entity_id
_entity_poly.type
_entity_poly.pdbx_seq_one_letter_code
_entity_poly.pdbx_strand_id
1 'polypeptide(L)' 'MQVHRSFIVNLSYVQAIEGNLLIIGEHKIPVSRPLREEVYKSIVNNQLIQR' A
#
# COMPACT_ATOMS: atom_id res chain seq x y z
N MET A 1 2.03 -4.49 -6.88
CA MET A 1 1.99 -5.34 -5.67
C MET A 1 0.56 -5.71 -5.36
N GLN A 2 0.29 -6.99 -5.06
CA GLN A 2 -1.04 -7.43 -4.66
C GLN A 2 -1.28 -7.03 -3.20
N VAL A 3 -2.29 -6.19 -2.96
CA VAL A 3 -2.63 -5.71 -1.60
C VAL A 3 -3.91 -6.37 -1.07
N HIS A 4 -4.68 -6.94 -1.99
CA HIS A 4 -5.91 -7.67 -1.74
C HIS A 4 -6.06 -8.74 -2.83
N ARG A 5 -6.83 -9.80 -2.56
CA ARG A 5 -7.11 -10.84 -3.56
C ARG A 5 -7.69 -10.29 -4.88
N SER A 6 -8.36 -9.14 -4.81
CA SER A 6 -9.03 -8.48 -5.95
C SER A 6 -8.30 -7.22 -6.45
N PHE A 7 -7.21 -6.80 -5.80
CA PHE A 7 -6.58 -5.51 -6.11
C PHE A 7 -5.05 -5.64 -6.19
N ILE A 8 -4.51 -5.11 -7.29
CA ILE A 8 -3.09 -4.91 -7.51
C ILE A 8 -2.87 -3.41 -7.63
N VAL A 9 -1.90 -2.89 -6.88
CA VAL A 9 -1.59 -1.46 -6.87
C VAL A 9 -0.14 -1.20 -7.19
N ASN A 10 0.14 0.00 -7.68
CA ASN A 10 1.50 0.50 -7.86
C ASN A 10 1.94 1.23 -6.58
N LEU A 11 3.01 0.75 -5.95
CA LEU A 11 3.52 1.27 -4.68
C LEU A 11 4.06 2.69 -4.81
N SER A 12 4.58 3.08 -5.98
CA SER A 12 5.15 4.42 -6.20
C SER A 12 4.09 5.53 -6.19
N TYR A 13 2.82 5.18 -6.40
CA TYR A 13 1.70 6.12 -6.41
C TYR A 13 0.88 6.11 -5.12
N VAL A 14 1.27 5.28 -4.14
CA VAL A 14 0.63 5.28 -2.83
C VAL A 14 1.00 6.57 -2.11
N GLN A 15 0.00 7.38 -1.79
CA GLN A 15 0.20 8.68 -1.14
C GLN A 15 0.22 8.54 0.38
N ALA A 16 -0.69 7.73 0.93
CA ALA A 16 -0.82 7.53 2.36
C ALA A 16 -1.45 6.18 2.68
N ILE A 17 -1.28 5.75 3.95
CA ILE A 17 -1.94 4.60 4.52
C ILE A 17 -2.79 5.09 5.70
N GLU A 18 -4.11 4.90 5.62
CA GLU A 18 -5.04 5.17 6.72
C GLU A 18 -5.54 3.83 7.29
N GLY A 19 -4.89 3.37 8.37
CA GLY A 19 -5.24 2.11 9.02
C GLY A 19 -5.02 0.90 8.11
N ASN A 20 -6.11 0.34 7.57
CA ASN A 20 -6.12 -0.78 6.62
C ASN A 20 -6.50 -0.38 5.19
N LEU A 21 -6.54 0.92 4.89
CA LEU A 21 -6.83 1.48 3.58
C LEU A 21 -5.57 2.14 3.01
N LEU A 22 -5.29 1.89 1.74
CA LEU A 22 -4.30 2.63 0.97
C LEU A 22 -5.00 3.76 0.22
N ILE A 23 -4.43 4.95 0.29
CA ILE A 23 -4.89 6.11 -0.46
C ILE A 23 -4.03 6.27 -1.71
N ILE A 24 -4.69 6.20 -2.86
CA ILE A 24 -4.08 6.43 -4.17
C ILE A 24 -4.94 7.46 -4.90
N GLY A 25 -4.52 8.72 -4.85
CA GLY A 25 -5.35 9.84 -5.32
C GLY A 25 -6.68 9.87 -4.58
N GLU A 26 -7.79 9.81 -5.32
CA GLU A 26 -9.15 9.80 -4.76
C GLU A 26 -9.66 8.41 -4.37
N HIS A 27 -8.89 7.34 -4.67
CA HIS A 27 -9.33 5.97 -4.42
C HIS A 27 -8.78 5.44 -3.09
N LYS A 28 -9.66 4.77 -2.34
CA LYS A 28 -9.32 4.06 -1.10
C LYS A 28 -9.36 2.56 -1.34
N ILE A 29 -8.23 1.89 -1.18
CA ILE A 29 -8.07 0.47 -1.52
C ILE A 29 -7.88 -0.33 -0.24
N PRO A 30 -8.75 -1.31 0.05
CA PRO A 30 -8.62 -2.12 1.25
C PRO A 30 -7.46 -3.10 1.14
N VAL A 31 -6.69 -3.21 2.22
CA VAL A 31 -5.60 -4.18 2.34
C VAL A 31 -6.08 -5.39 3.12
N SER A 32 -5.83 -6.58 2.58
CA SER A 32 -6.12 -7.83 3.29
C SER A 32 -5.21 -7.98 4.51
N ARG A 33 -5.78 -8.42 5.65
CA ARG A 33 -5.04 -8.69 6.89
C ARG A 33 -3.72 -9.47 6.71
N PRO A 34 -3.68 -10.61 5.99
CA PRO A 34 -2.43 -11.37 5.82
C PRO A 34 -1.37 -10.61 5.02
N LEU A 35 -1.78 -9.79 4.05
CA LEU A 35 -0.87 -9.02 3.19
C LEU A 35 -0.45 -7.69 3.82
N ARG A 36 -1.07 -7.29 4.94
CA ARG A 36 -0.85 -5.98 5.55
C ARG A 36 0.61 -5.74 5.90
N GLU A 37 1.27 -6.72 6.53
CA GLU A 37 2.65 -6.56 6.97
C GLU A 37 3.63 -6.45 5.79
N GLU A 38 3.42 -7.26 4.76
CA GLU A 38 4.22 -7.25 3.54
C GLU A 38 4.09 -5.90 2.83
N VAL A 39 2.85 -5.44 2.62
CA VAL A 39 2.53 -4.16 1.99
C VAL A 39 3.16 -3.00 2.77
N TYR A 40 3.07 -3.02 4.10
CA TYR A 40 3.66 -1.98 4.95
C TYR A 40 5.18 -1.93 4.82
N LYS A 41 5.86 -3.09 4.87
CA LYS A 41 7.31 -3.21 4.66
C LYS A 41 7.73 -2.67 3.30
N SER A 42 7.00 -3.03 2.24
CA SER A 42 7.31 -2.55 0.88
C SER A 42 7.11 -1.05 0.73
N ILE A 43 6.06 -0.46 1.32
CA ILE A 43 5.82 0.99 1.24
C ILE A 43 6.89 1.75 2.04
N VAL A 44 7.19 1.31 3.26
CA VAL A 44 8.21 1.95 4.12
C VAL A 44 9.59 1.88 3.47
N ASN A 45 9.98 0.73 2.93
CA ASN A 45 11.23 0.61 2.17
C ASN A 45 11.25 1.58 0.99
N ASN A 46 10.17 1.66 0.20
CA ASN A 46 10.12 2.53 -0.98
C ASN A 46 10.22 4.02 -0.62
N GLN A 47 9.70 4.45 0.54
CA GLN A 47 9.81 5.84 0.99
C GLN A 47 11.15 6.15 1.67
N LEU A 48 11.78 5.19 2.35
CA LEU A 48 13.09 5.38 3.00
C LEU A 48 14.27 5.43 2.01
N ILE A 49 14.14 4.81 0.83
CA ILE A 49 15.17 4.84 -0.22
C ILE A 49 15.19 6.18 -0.98
N GLN A 50 14.16 7.04 -0.84
CA GLN A 50 14.14 8.38 -1.44
C GLN A 50 14.92 9.44 -0.64
N ARG A 51 16.09 9.09 -0.10
CA ARG A 51 17.01 10.04 0.54
C ARG A 51 18.27 10.27 -0.29
#